data_AF-A0A2A3L6A7-F1
#
_entry.id   AF-A0A2A3L6A7-F1
#
_cell.length_a   1.000
_cell.length_b   1.000
_cell.length_c   1.000
_cell.angle_alpha   90.00
_cell.angle_beta   90.00
_cell.angle_gamma   90.00
#
_symmetry.space_group_name_H-M   'P 1'
#
loop_
_entity.id
_entity.type
_entity.pdbx_description
1 polymer ?
#
loop_
_entity_poly.entity_id
_entity_poly.type
_entity_poly.pdbx_seq_one_letter_code
_entity_poly.pdbx_strand_id
1 'polypeptide(L)'
;AGFAAQGSDGSYYLMTSGHCDAHDGAEWTYGNDAPLGRISASEHEGDKRDAAIIRLEPSVGMPVGDVGGRYQVRDVLSGPQIQVGMPFCKIGAVTGETCGAIKGVDGDVVEASVFSLDGDSGSPGFVMNPDGSVSAVGLLMSSPDGDDYTTYFMLVNPLLDRWGLRILP
;
A
#
# COMPACT_ATOMS: atom_id res chain seq x y z
N ALA A 1 -1.89 -5.84 4.31
CA ALA A 1 -0.84 -5.62 3.29
C ALA A 1 -1.43 -4.84 2.12
N GLY A 2 -0.60 -4.07 1.43
CA GLY A 2 -0.96 -3.17 0.35
C GLY A 2 -0.95 -3.87 -1.00
N PHE A 3 0.11 -3.65 -1.78
CA PHE A 3 0.26 -4.19 -3.13
C PHE A 3 1.24 -5.36 -3.17
N ALA A 4 0.97 -6.32 -4.06
CA ALA A 4 1.94 -7.33 -4.43
C ALA A 4 2.86 -6.83 -5.55
N ALA A 5 4.14 -7.15 -5.44
CA ALA A 5 5.17 -6.69 -6.37
C ALA A 5 6.17 -7.80 -6.69
N GLN A 6 6.92 -7.61 -7.77
CA GLN A 6 8.04 -8.45 -8.14
C GLN A 6 9.31 -7.61 -8.27
N GLY A 7 10.41 -8.11 -7.72
CA GLY A 7 11.73 -7.51 -7.87
C GLY A 7 12.39 -7.89 -9.20
N SER A 8 13.40 -7.12 -9.59
CA SER A 8 14.25 -7.43 -10.75
C SER A 8 15.00 -8.78 -10.65
N ASP A 9 15.15 -9.30 -9.44
CA ASP A 9 15.73 -10.62 -9.14
C ASP A 9 14.73 -11.79 -9.29
N GLY A 10 13.47 -11.48 -9.62
CA GLY A 10 12.37 -12.44 -9.75
C GLY A 10 11.69 -12.81 -8.42
N SER A 11 12.19 -12.32 -7.28
CA SER A 11 11.54 -12.51 -5.97
C SER A 11 10.21 -11.77 -5.91
N TYR A 12 9.27 -12.28 -5.12
CA TYR A 12 7.98 -11.64 -4.86
C TYR A 12 7.96 -10.92 -3.53
N TYR A 13 7.21 -9.83 -3.48
CA TYR A 13 7.13 -8.93 -2.35
C TYR A 13 5.69 -8.52 -2.07
N LEU A 14 5.40 -8.23 -0.81
CA LEU A 14 4.22 -7.47 -0.40
C LEU A 14 4.66 -6.14 0.20
N MET A 15 4.00 -5.06 -0.21
CA MET A 15 4.23 -3.73 0.32
C MET A 15 3.31 -3.46 1.52
N THR A 16 3.79 -2.73 2.52
CA THR A 16 3.03 -2.32 3.72
C THR A 16 3.60 -1.01 4.28
N SER A 17 3.01 -0.44 5.34
CA SER A 17 3.61 0.70 6.05
C SER A 17 4.85 0.28 6.84
N GLY A 18 5.81 1.19 6.96
CA GLY A 18 7.10 0.96 7.63
C GLY A 18 6.96 0.81 9.14
N HIS A 19 6.06 1.56 9.78
CA HIS A 19 5.80 1.46 11.22
C HIS A 19 5.21 0.11 11.64
N CYS A 20 4.71 -0.70 10.71
CA CYS A 20 4.32 -2.08 11.01
C CYS A 20 5.53 -3.00 11.19
N ASP A 21 6.74 -2.57 10.82
CA ASP A 21 7.96 -3.30 11.10
C ASP A 21 8.31 -3.21 12.60
N ALA A 22 8.24 -4.34 13.29
CA ALA A 22 8.67 -4.46 14.68
C ALA A 22 10.21 -4.37 14.85
N HIS A 23 10.98 -4.44 13.75
CA HIS A 23 12.44 -4.42 13.72
C HIS A 23 13.12 -5.54 14.55
N ASP A 24 12.40 -6.62 14.80
CA ASP A 24 12.87 -7.81 15.54
C ASP A 24 13.24 -8.98 14.61
N GLY A 25 13.09 -8.78 13.29
CA GLY A 25 13.34 -9.81 12.28
C GLY A 25 12.31 -10.94 12.28
N ALA A 26 11.15 -10.72 12.91
CA ALA A 26 10.06 -11.69 12.94
C ALA A 26 9.58 -12.05 11.53
N GLU A 27 9.16 -13.30 11.42
CA GLU A 27 8.49 -13.79 10.23
C GLU A 27 7.06 -13.27 10.20
N TRP A 28 6.69 -12.69 9.07
CA TRP A 28 5.32 -12.33 8.79
C TRP A 28 4.54 -13.58 8.41
N THR A 29 3.28 -13.63 8.82
CA THR A 29 2.39 -14.76 8.56
C THR A 29 1.09 -14.30 7.89
N TYR A 30 0.41 -15.24 7.26
CA TYR A 30 -1.01 -15.09 6.91
C TYR A 30 -1.87 -15.15 8.18
N GLY A 31 -3.15 -14.77 8.09
CA GLY A 31 -4.10 -14.82 9.22
C GLY A 31 -4.35 -16.22 9.81
N ASN A 32 -3.81 -17.27 9.19
CA ASN A 32 -3.82 -18.65 9.69
C ASN A 32 -2.44 -19.11 10.23
N ASP A 33 -1.56 -18.17 10.55
CA ASP A 33 -0.18 -18.37 11.03
C ASP A 33 0.77 -19.09 10.06
N ALA A 34 0.36 -19.26 8.78
CA ALA A 34 1.25 -19.81 7.77
C ALA A 34 2.38 -18.80 7.45
N PRO A 35 3.66 -19.23 7.39
CA PRO A 35 4.79 -18.38 7.00
C PRO A 35 4.55 -17.69 5.67
N LEU A 36 4.79 -16.38 5.64
CA LEU A 36 4.65 -15.54 4.46
C LEU A 36 6.02 -15.06 3.97
N GLY A 37 6.82 -14.51 4.86
CA GLY A 37 8.07 -13.86 4.49
C GLY A 37 8.65 -12.99 5.59
N ARG A 38 9.67 -12.22 5.24
CA ARG A 38 10.36 -11.32 6.17
C ARG A 38 10.50 -9.93 5.56
N ILE A 39 10.51 -8.90 6.41
CA ILE A 39 10.83 -7.55 5.96
C ILE A 39 12.25 -7.53 5.42
N SER A 40 12.39 -6.97 4.21
CA SER A 40 13.65 -6.87 3.46
C SER A 40 14.13 -5.42 3.32
N ALA A 41 13.21 -4.46 3.41
CA ALA A 41 13.50 -3.04 3.57
C ALA A 41 12.32 -2.37 4.28
N SER A 42 12.60 -1.35 5.08
CA SER A 42 11.63 -0.53 5.81
C SER A 42 12.17 0.90 5.95
N GLU A 43 11.30 1.88 5.76
CA GLU A 43 11.53 3.30 5.97
C GLU A 43 10.40 3.86 6.82
N HIS A 44 10.73 4.48 7.95
CA HIS A 44 9.78 5.21 8.80
C HIS A 44 10.42 6.52 9.29
N GLU A 45 10.05 7.64 8.67
CA GLU A 45 10.57 8.98 8.95
C GLU A 45 9.43 9.96 9.24
N GLY A 46 8.81 9.81 10.42
CA GLY A 46 7.64 10.61 10.82
C GLY A 46 6.54 10.54 9.77
N ASP A 47 5.98 11.70 9.42
CA ASP A 47 4.88 11.78 8.45
C ASP A 47 5.35 11.87 6.99
N LYS A 48 6.65 11.76 6.73
CA LYS A 48 7.20 11.97 5.37
C LYS A 48 7.40 10.69 4.58
N ARG A 49 7.74 9.60 5.27
CA ARG A 49 7.98 8.29 4.67
C ARG A 49 7.60 7.21 5.64
N ASP A 50 6.79 6.27 5.16
CA ASP A 50 6.32 5.16 5.98
C ASP A 50 5.95 4.00 5.08
N ALA A 51 6.93 3.16 4.75
CA ALA A 51 6.73 2.00 3.91
C ALA A 51 7.75 0.90 4.20
N ALA A 52 7.33 -0.34 4.01
CA ALA A 52 8.17 -1.53 4.07
C ALA A 52 7.80 -2.53 2.97
N ILE A 53 8.73 -3.43 2.69
CA ILE A 53 8.54 -4.57 1.80
C ILE A 53 8.89 -5.88 2.49
N ILE A 54 7.92 -6.79 2.47
CA ILE A 54 8.07 -8.17 2.92
C ILE A 54 8.48 -8.98 1.70
N ARG A 55 9.68 -9.56 1.73
CA ARG A 55 10.10 -10.55 0.73
C ARG A 55 9.42 -11.87 1.05
N LEU A 56 8.69 -12.41 0.09
CA LEU A 56 7.98 -13.67 0.25
C LEU A 56 8.96 -14.85 0.23
N GLU A 57 8.68 -15.85 1.06
CA GLU A 57 9.40 -17.12 1.01
C GLU A 57 9.16 -17.81 -0.35
N PRO A 58 10.18 -18.45 -0.96
CA PRO A 58 10.02 -19.11 -2.26
C PRO A 58 8.90 -20.16 -2.30
N SER A 59 8.61 -20.80 -1.16
CA SER A 59 7.55 -21.80 -1.01
C SER A 59 6.13 -21.22 -1.15
N VAL A 60 5.95 -19.91 -0.93
CA VAL A 60 4.66 -19.22 -1.09
C VAL A 60 4.27 -19.10 -2.57
N GLY A 61 5.26 -19.02 -3.47
CA GLY A 61 5.05 -18.87 -4.90
C GLY A 61 4.63 -17.45 -5.30
N MET A 62 4.02 -17.32 -6.49
CA MET A 62 3.58 -16.03 -7.02
C MET A 62 2.29 -15.57 -6.31
N PRO A 63 2.29 -14.38 -5.66
CA PRO A 63 1.08 -13.84 -5.06
C PRO A 63 0.11 -13.34 -6.14
N VAL A 64 -1.16 -13.25 -5.78
CA VAL A 64 -2.17 -12.58 -6.61
C VAL A 64 -1.90 -11.08 -6.62
N GLY A 65 -1.91 -10.45 -7.80
CA GLY A 65 -1.58 -9.03 -7.99
C GLY A 65 -2.75 -8.07 -7.79
N ASP A 66 -3.96 -8.59 -7.58
CA ASP A 66 -5.15 -7.77 -7.41
C ASP A 66 -5.17 -7.00 -6.07
N VAL A 67 -6.03 -5.99 -6.01
CA VAL A 67 -6.37 -5.30 -4.78
C VAL A 67 -7.64 -5.93 -4.20
N GLY A 68 -7.49 -6.49 -3.00
CA GLY A 68 -8.60 -7.04 -2.21
C GLY A 68 -9.25 -8.30 -2.78
N GLY A 69 -8.55 -9.10 -3.59
CA GLY A 69 -9.12 -10.30 -4.23
C GLY A 69 -10.08 -9.98 -5.38
N ARG A 70 -10.11 -8.73 -5.85
CA ARG A 70 -11.20 -8.21 -6.69
C ARG A 70 -10.76 -7.34 -7.85
N TYR A 71 -9.88 -6.38 -7.60
CA TYR A 71 -9.58 -5.34 -8.58
C TYR A 71 -8.23 -5.55 -9.23
N GLN A 72 -8.23 -5.80 -10.55
CA GLN A 72 -7.00 -5.89 -11.33
C GLN A 72 -6.25 -4.55 -11.30
N VAL A 73 -4.94 -4.60 -11.03
CA VAL A 73 -4.11 -3.40 -11.06
C VAL A 73 -3.64 -3.15 -12.48
N ARG A 74 -4.06 -2.04 -13.08
CA ARG A 74 -3.71 -1.68 -14.47
C ARG A 74 -2.37 -0.97 -14.55
N ASP A 75 -2.17 0.00 -13.66
CA ASP A 75 -1.00 0.87 -13.65
C ASP A 75 -0.76 1.48 -12.26
N VAL A 76 0.29 2.29 -12.16
CA VAL A 76 0.68 3.02 -10.95
C VAL A 76 0.70 4.50 -11.27
N LEU A 77 0.03 5.33 -10.47
CA LEU A 77 0.08 6.78 -10.65
C LEU A 77 1.31 7.37 -9.98
N SER A 78 2.00 8.24 -10.70
CA SER A 78 3.02 9.15 -10.16
C SER A 78 2.37 10.42 -9.60
N GLY A 79 3.09 11.13 -8.72
CA GLY A 79 2.62 12.38 -8.11
C GLY A 79 1.98 13.38 -9.09
N PRO A 80 2.61 13.69 -10.25
CA PRO A 80 2.05 14.63 -11.24
C PRO A 80 0.72 14.18 -11.89
N GLN A 81 0.39 12.89 -11.83
CA GLN A 81 -0.87 12.35 -12.38
C GLN A 81 -2.01 12.44 -11.36
N ILE A 82 -1.69 12.72 -10.10
CA ILE A 82 -2.63 12.76 -8.99
C ILE A 82 -3.16 14.18 -8.83
N GLN A 83 -4.48 14.32 -8.78
CA GLN A 83 -5.16 15.60 -8.71
C GLN A 83 -6.18 15.62 -7.58
N VAL A 84 -6.31 16.78 -6.93
CA VAL A 84 -7.36 17.02 -5.93
C VAL A 84 -8.73 16.78 -6.56
N GLY A 85 -9.59 16.07 -5.83
CA GLY A 85 -10.93 15.69 -6.28
C GLY A 85 -11.03 14.38 -7.04
N MET A 86 -9.90 13.73 -7.39
CA MET A 86 -9.94 12.38 -7.97
C MET A 86 -10.62 11.39 -6.99
N PRO A 87 -11.52 10.52 -7.47
CA PRO A 87 -12.09 9.46 -6.64
C PRO A 87 -10.99 8.54 -6.12
N PHE A 88 -11.00 8.28 -4.82
CA PHE A 88 -9.97 7.51 -4.14
C PHE A 88 -10.60 6.51 -3.18
N CYS A 89 -10.10 5.29 -3.18
CA CYS A 89 -10.56 4.23 -2.31
C CYS A 89 -9.38 3.53 -1.66
N LYS A 90 -9.65 2.83 -0.56
CA LYS A 90 -8.72 1.87 0.04
C LYS A 90 -9.46 0.65 0.56
N ILE A 91 -8.75 -0.45 0.77
CA ILE A 91 -9.29 -1.66 1.40
C ILE A 91 -8.48 -1.99 2.65
N GLY A 92 -9.02 -1.63 3.80
CA GLY A 92 -8.41 -1.85 5.12
C GLY A 92 -8.77 -3.21 5.73
N ALA A 93 -7.94 -3.71 6.64
CA ALA A 93 -8.20 -4.96 7.35
C ALA A 93 -9.36 -4.83 8.36
N VAL A 94 -9.59 -3.62 8.89
CA VAL A 94 -10.59 -3.34 9.92
C VAL A 94 -11.87 -2.80 9.30
N THR A 95 -11.76 -1.78 8.47
CA THR A 95 -12.94 -1.08 7.94
C THR A 95 -13.36 -1.53 6.54
N GLY A 96 -12.57 -2.39 5.89
CA GLY A 96 -12.83 -2.86 4.54
C GLY A 96 -12.67 -1.76 3.48
N GLU A 97 -13.48 -1.85 2.42
CA GLU A 97 -13.46 -0.88 1.33
C GLU A 97 -14.16 0.42 1.73
N THR A 98 -13.44 1.53 1.67
CA THR A 98 -13.96 2.88 1.93
C THR A 98 -13.45 3.81 0.85
N CYS A 99 -14.27 4.79 0.48
CA CYS A 99 -14.00 5.68 -0.64
C CYS A 99 -14.32 7.13 -0.31
N GLY A 100 -13.65 8.03 -1.03
CA GLY A 100 -13.78 9.47 -0.95
C GLY A 100 -13.03 10.12 -2.10
N ALA A 101 -12.28 11.17 -1.81
CA ALA A 101 -11.52 11.89 -2.82
C ALA A 101 -10.16 12.36 -2.29
N ILE A 102 -9.22 12.55 -3.21
CA ILE A 102 -7.92 13.14 -2.92
C ILE A 102 -8.10 14.60 -2.52
N LYS A 103 -7.46 15.00 -1.42
CA LYS A 103 -7.48 16.35 -0.84
C LYS A 103 -6.21 17.13 -1.14
N GLY A 104 -5.09 16.43 -1.25
CA GLY A 104 -3.81 17.04 -1.54
C GLY A 104 -2.72 16.01 -1.77
N VAL A 105 -1.60 16.50 -2.28
CA VAL A 105 -0.33 15.76 -2.35
C VAL A 105 0.75 16.70 -1.83
N ASP A 106 1.49 16.29 -0.81
CA ASP A 106 2.65 17.01 -0.29
C ASP A 106 3.87 16.09 -0.33
N GLY A 107 4.83 16.41 -1.21
CA GLY A 107 5.93 15.51 -1.53
C GLY A 107 5.44 14.15 -2.02
N ASP A 108 5.78 13.09 -1.28
CA ASP A 108 5.39 11.71 -1.57
C ASP A 108 4.17 11.25 -0.76
N VAL A 109 3.45 12.17 -0.10
CA VAL A 109 2.30 11.85 0.75
C VAL A 109 1.00 12.34 0.10
N VAL A 110 0.03 11.44 -0.03
CA VAL A 110 -1.32 11.74 -0.50
C VAL A 110 -2.25 11.87 0.69
N GLU A 111 -2.97 12.97 0.77
CA GLU A 111 -4.09 13.15 1.70
C GLU A 111 -5.40 12.83 0.98
N ALA A 112 -6.25 12.00 1.57
CA ALA A 112 -7.56 11.67 1.03
C ALA A 112 -8.64 11.64 2.11
N SER A 113 -9.88 12.01 1.74
CA SER A 113 -11.02 11.95 2.65
C SER A 113 -11.63 10.55 2.69
N VAL A 114 -10.87 9.59 3.19
CA VAL A 114 -11.27 8.18 3.26
C VAL A 114 -11.28 7.75 4.72
N PHE A 115 -12.30 6.97 5.11
CA PHE A 115 -12.46 6.52 6.48
C PHE A 115 -11.44 5.41 6.83
N SER A 116 -10.72 5.55 7.93
CA SER A 116 -9.78 4.54 8.43
C SER A 116 -9.83 4.41 9.94
N LEU A 117 -9.39 3.25 10.44
CA LEU A 117 -9.20 2.99 11.87
C LEU A 117 -7.84 2.34 12.09
N ASP A 118 -7.37 2.37 13.34
CA ASP A 118 -6.18 1.63 13.77
C ASP A 118 -6.24 0.18 13.31
N GLY A 119 -5.17 -0.27 12.65
CA GLY A 119 -5.07 -1.59 12.03
C GLY A 119 -5.30 -1.61 10.52
N ASP A 120 -5.77 -0.51 9.91
CA ASP A 120 -5.81 -0.37 8.45
C ASP A 120 -4.45 0.02 7.82
N SER A 121 -3.43 0.26 8.65
CA SER A 121 -2.08 0.61 8.22
C SER A 121 -1.52 -0.35 7.17
N GLY A 122 -0.85 0.22 6.17
CA GLY A 122 -0.29 -0.49 5.03
C GLY A 122 -1.33 -0.96 4.00
N SER A 123 -2.62 -0.64 4.16
CA SER A 123 -3.65 -0.94 3.17
C SER A 123 -3.40 -0.22 1.84
N PRO A 124 -3.83 -0.81 0.70
CA PRO A 124 -3.65 -0.18 -0.60
C PRO A 124 -4.66 0.94 -0.80
N GLY A 125 -4.17 2.11 -1.19
CA GLY A 125 -4.95 3.24 -1.70
C GLY A 125 -4.85 3.33 -3.23
N PHE A 126 -5.99 3.48 -3.90
CA PHE A 126 -6.10 3.36 -5.35
C PHE A 126 -7.22 4.23 -5.94
N VAL A 127 -7.11 4.48 -7.24
CA VAL A 127 -8.13 5.14 -8.06
C VAL A 127 -8.85 4.09 -8.90
N MET A 128 -10.18 4.14 -8.92
CA MET A 128 -11.01 3.29 -9.78
C MET A 128 -11.03 3.83 -11.21
N ASN A 129 -10.72 2.96 -12.19
CA ASN A 129 -10.79 3.29 -13.60
C ASN A 129 -12.20 3.03 -14.18
N PRO A 130 -12.58 3.69 -15.30
CA PRO A 130 -13.88 3.48 -15.94
C PRO A 130 -14.15 2.03 -16.40
N ASP A 131 -13.10 1.26 -16.65
CA ASP A 131 -13.17 -0.15 -17.06
C ASP A 131 -13.28 -1.13 -15.88
N GLY A 132 -13.29 -0.64 -14.64
CA GLY A 132 -13.36 -1.44 -13.41
C GLY A 132 -12.01 -1.94 -12.89
N SER A 133 -10.91 -1.67 -13.60
CA SER A 133 -9.55 -1.85 -13.06
C SER A 133 -9.19 -0.75 -12.06
N VAL A 134 -8.06 -0.89 -11.37
CA VAL A 134 -7.54 0.14 -10.46
C VAL A 134 -6.16 0.63 -10.84
N SER A 135 -5.90 1.89 -10.54
CA SER A 135 -4.58 2.49 -10.58
C SER A 135 -4.03 2.57 -9.16
N ALA A 136 -2.90 1.93 -8.91
CA ALA A 136 -2.24 1.93 -7.60
C ALA A 136 -1.67 3.32 -7.30
N VAL A 137 -1.82 3.78 -6.05
CA VAL A 137 -1.37 5.13 -5.66
C VAL A 137 -0.49 5.10 -4.42
N GLY A 138 -0.97 4.53 -3.31
CA GLY A 138 -0.25 4.66 -2.05
C GLY A 138 -0.57 3.61 -1.00
N LEU A 139 0.22 3.59 0.06
CA LEU A 139 0.05 2.71 1.23
C LEU A 139 -0.43 3.55 2.41
N LEU A 140 -1.50 3.13 3.09
CA LEU A 140 -2.01 3.86 4.25
C LEU A 140 -0.93 3.96 5.33
N MET A 141 -0.62 5.19 5.75
CA MET A 141 0.37 5.47 6.79
C MET A 141 -0.32 5.76 8.13
N SER A 142 -1.24 6.71 8.13
CA SER A 142 -1.84 7.27 9.35
C SER A 142 -3.08 8.11 9.04
N SER A 143 -3.74 8.60 10.09
CA SER A 143 -4.78 9.62 10.08
C SER A 143 -4.47 10.68 11.16
N PRO A 144 -5.02 11.91 11.05
CA PRO A 144 -4.90 12.89 12.12
C PRO A 144 -5.61 12.45 13.41
N ASP A 145 -5.07 12.85 14.56
CA ASP A 145 -5.69 12.57 15.87
C ASP A 145 -7.14 13.08 15.94
N GLY A 146 -8.07 12.16 16.16
CA GLY A 146 -9.50 12.47 16.30
C GLY A 146 -10.23 12.72 14.98
N ASP A 147 -9.61 12.47 13.82
CA ASP A 147 -10.24 12.51 12.51
C ASP A 147 -10.05 11.20 11.73
N ASP A 148 -11.03 10.32 11.84
CA ASP A 148 -11.02 9.04 11.14
C ASP A 148 -11.34 9.19 9.63
N TYR A 149 -11.73 10.37 9.14
CA TYR A 149 -12.18 10.60 7.76
C TYR A 149 -11.12 11.24 6.87
N THR A 150 -9.97 11.61 7.43
CA THR A 150 -8.80 12.09 6.69
C THR A 150 -7.67 11.08 6.87
N THR A 151 -7.12 10.59 5.76
CA THR A 151 -6.10 9.53 5.79
C THR A 151 -4.93 9.90 4.89
N TYR A 152 -3.72 9.59 5.35
CA TYR A 152 -2.46 9.82 4.65
C TYR A 152 -1.91 8.54 4.04
N PHE A 153 -1.40 8.63 2.81
CA PHE A 153 -0.86 7.51 2.06
C PHE A 153 0.52 7.82 1.51
N MET A 154 1.47 6.91 1.68
CA MET A 154 2.80 7.01 1.08
C MET A 154 2.71 6.58 -0.39
N LEU A 155 3.16 7.41 -1.32
CA LEU A 155 3.16 7.07 -2.75
C LEU A 155 4.00 5.83 -3.03
N VAL A 156 3.43 4.87 -3.76
CA VAL A 156 4.16 3.66 -4.15
C VAL A 156 5.11 3.90 -5.31
N ASN A 157 4.79 4.79 -6.25
CA ASN A 157 5.62 5.03 -7.44
C ASN A 157 7.11 5.30 -7.13
N PRO A 158 7.48 6.26 -6.25
CA PRO A 158 8.89 6.49 -5.92
C PRO A 158 9.53 5.31 -5.14
N LEU A 159 8.75 4.51 -4.43
CA LEU A 159 9.23 3.33 -3.72
C LEU A 159 9.58 2.19 -4.68
N LEU A 160 8.82 2.05 -5.77
CA LEU A 160 9.08 1.03 -6.80
C LEU A 160 10.45 1.25 -7.45
N ASP A 161 10.77 2.49 -7.82
CA ASP A 161 12.09 2.83 -8.38
C ASP A 161 13.20 2.60 -7.35
N ARG A 162 12.96 3.02 -6.10
CA ARG A 162 13.94 2.91 -5.00
C ARG A 162 14.31 1.46 -4.68
N TRP A 163 13.33 0.58 -4.65
CA TRP A 163 13.51 -0.83 -4.27
C TRP A 163 13.60 -1.78 -5.46
N GLY A 164 13.59 -1.26 -6.70
CA GLY A 164 13.74 -2.05 -7.91
C GLY A 164 12.58 -3.02 -8.14
N LEU A 165 11.35 -2.55 -7.89
CA LEU A 165 10.12 -3.33 -7.90
C LEU A 165 9.19 -2.93 -9.05
N ARG A 166 8.31 -3.86 -9.42
CA ARG A 166 7.12 -3.60 -10.24
C ARG A 166 5.89 -4.18 -9.55
N ILE A 167 4.78 -3.44 -9.54
CA ILE A 167 3.49 -3.96 -9.04
C ILE A 167 3.00 -5.07 -9.99
N LEU A 168 2.45 -6.13 -9.41
CA LEU A 168 1.81 -7.22 -10.16
C LEU A 168 0.38 -6.80 -10.58
N PRO A 169 -0.08 -7.21 -11.77
CA PRO A 169 -1.43 -6.89 -12.25
C PRO A 169 -2.53 -7.74 -11.62
#